data_AF-A0A9E6JPJ3-F1
#
_entry.id   AF-A0A9E6JPJ3-F1
#
_cell.length_a   1.000
_cell.length_b   1.000
_cell.length_c   1.000
_cell.angle_alpha   90.00
_cell.angle_beta   90.00
_cell.angle_gamma   90.00
#
_symmetry.space_group_name_H-M   'P 1'
#
loop_
_entity.id
_entity.type
_entity.pdbx_description
1 polymer ?
#
loop_
_entity_poly.entity_id
_entity_poly.type
_entity_poly.pdbx_seq_one_letter_code
_entity_poly.pdbx_strand_id
1 'polypeptide(L)'
;MTRLDEIAQQRSREARGEPVRYVSFLPESDAEAAAHPSVTYREGYEYYMKIARHPNSTGKYAFTSLGLQMAFFPFEQMETISPRPVLLVAGSKADTLFMSRTAYDKAREPRELFLVPGASHIDLYYKPEFVPGVVTKLKEFFGKALR
;
A
#
# COMPACT_ATOMS: atom_id res chain seq x y z
N MET A 1 -14.89 -21.56 -0.85
CA MET A 1 -13.54 -21.98 -1.28
C MET A 1 -13.23 -21.65 -2.75
N THR A 2 -14.02 -20.83 -3.45
CA THR A 2 -13.95 -20.70 -4.92
C THR A 2 -12.73 -19.94 -5.47
N ARG A 3 -12.25 -18.89 -4.78
CA ARG A 3 -11.19 -18.02 -5.34
C ARG A 3 -9.81 -18.69 -5.46
N LEU A 4 -9.41 -19.48 -4.46
CA LEU A 4 -8.12 -20.20 -4.50
C LEU A 4 -8.12 -21.26 -5.60
N ASP A 5 -9.25 -21.93 -5.83
CA ASP A 5 -9.41 -22.89 -6.92
C ASP A 5 -9.29 -22.19 -8.28
N GLU A 6 -9.92 -21.03 -8.48
CA GLU A 6 -9.78 -20.21 -9.69
C GLU A 6 -8.32 -19.79 -9.95
N ILE A 7 -7.61 -19.39 -8.89
CA ILE A 7 -6.19 -19.03 -8.97
C ILE A 7 -5.35 -20.25 -9.39
N ALA A 8 -5.58 -21.42 -8.77
CA ALA A 8 -4.88 -22.64 -9.09
C ALA A 8 -5.10 -23.06 -10.55
N GLN A 9 -6.35 -23.02 -11.02
CA GLN A 9 -6.69 -23.31 -12.42
C GLN A 9 -6.01 -22.33 -13.39
N GLN A 10 -6.00 -21.03 -13.09
CA GLN A 10 -5.33 -20.04 -13.93
C GLN A 10 -3.81 -20.29 -13.98
N ARG A 11 -3.18 -20.64 -12.85
CA ARG A 11 -1.75 -21.01 -12.83
C ARG A 11 -1.45 -22.21 -13.73
N SER A 12 -2.31 -23.24 -13.73
CA SER A 12 -2.15 -24.39 -14.62
C SER A 12 -2.33 -24.04 -16.10
N ARG A 13 -3.22 -23.09 -16.43
CA ARG A 13 -3.37 -22.56 -17.80
C ARG A 13 -2.10 -21.84 -18.25
N GLU A 14 -1.60 -20.92 -17.43
CA GLU A 14 -0.36 -20.17 -17.70
C GLU A 14 0.84 -21.11 -17.89
N ALA A 15 0.95 -22.16 -17.08
CA ALA A 15 2.01 -23.17 -17.20
C ALA A 15 1.96 -23.97 -18.52
N ARG A 16 0.79 -24.05 -19.18
CA ARG A 16 0.62 -24.67 -20.51
C ARG A 16 0.84 -23.69 -21.67
N GLY A 17 1.26 -22.45 -21.39
CA GLY A 17 1.47 -21.41 -22.40
C GLY A 17 0.22 -20.61 -22.76
N GLU A 18 -0.89 -20.78 -22.02
CA GLU A 18 -2.07 -19.93 -22.19
C GLU A 18 -1.81 -18.51 -21.63
N PRO A 19 -2.52 -17.46 -22.09
CA PRO A 19 -2.27 -16.08 -21.66
C PRO A 19 -2.43 -15.85 -20.15
N VAL A 20 -1.59 -14.96 -19.61
CA VAL A 20 -1.70 -14.44 -18.24
C VAL A 20 -2.99 -13.63 -18.10
N ARG A 21 -3.77 -13.93 -17.05
CA ARG A 21 -4.95 -13.13 -16.72
C ARG A 21 -4.53 -11.95 -15.86
N TYR A 22 -4.76 -10.73 -16.34
CA TYR A 22 -4.60 -9.51 -15.55
C TYR A 22 -5.94 -9.03 -14.98
N VAL A 23 -5.88 -8.43 -13.80
CA VAL A 23 -7.03 -7.80 -13.13
C VAL A 23 -6.64 -6.40 -12.67
N SER A 24 -7.59 -5.45 -12.69
CA SER A 24 -7.38 -4.10 -12.19
C SER A 24 -7.43 -4.07 -10.67
N PHE A 25 -6.54 -3.29 -10.04
CA PHE A 25 -6.68 -2.92 -8.63
C PHE A 25 -7.26 -1.50 -8.45
N LEU A 26 -7.45 -0.76 -9.54
CA LEU A 26 -8.07 0.55 -9.53
C LEU A 26 -9.50 0.46 -10.11
N PRO A 27 -10.41 1.36 -9.68
CA PRO A 27 -11.65 1.60 -10.41
C PRO A 27 -11.38 1.80 -11.91
N GLU A 28 -12.26 1.29 -12.77
CA GLU A 28 -12.09 1.35 -14.22
C GLU A 28 -12.75 2.57 -14.86
N SER A 29 -13.50 3.36 -14.08
CA SER A 29 -14.17 4.58 -14.55
C SER A 29 -14.31 5.64 -13.46
N ASP A 30 -14.57 6.89 -13.88
CA ASP A 30 -14.88 8.00 -12.96
C ASP A 30 -16.10 7.71 -12.07
N ALA A 31 -17.13 7.06 -12.64
CA ALA A 31 -18.34 6.70 -11.90
C ALA A 31 -18.06 5.64 -10.82
N GLU A 32 -17.27 4.61 -11.17
CA GLU A 32 -16.85 3.59 -10.21
C GLU A 32 -15.95 4.18 -9.13
N ALA A 33 -15.01 5.05 -9.49
CA ALA A 33 -14.15 5.74 -8.54
C ALA A 33 -14.99 6.60 -7.59
N ALA A 34 -15.94 7.39 -8.09
CA ALA A 34 -16.80 8.22 -7.25
C ALA A 34 -17.65 7.39 -6.27
N ALA A 35 -18.13 6.22 -6.70
CA ALA A 35 -18.96 5.33 -5.89
C ALA A 35 -18.16 4.44 -4.93
N HIS A 36 -16.83 4.34 -5.10
CA HIS A 36 -16.02 3.42 -4.30
C HIS A 36 -16.03 3.83 -2.82
N PRO A 37 -16.24 2.93 -1.85
CA PRO A 37 -16.40 3.30 -0.44
C PRO A 37 -15.11 3.83 0.21
N SER A 38 -13.95 3.27 -0.13
CA SER A 38 -12.65 3.69 0.40
C SER A 38 -12.15 4.96 -0.28
N VAL A 39 -11.74 5.93 0.55
CA VAL A 39 -11.10 7.20 0.13
C VAL A 39 -9.82 6.90 -0.63
N THR A 40 -8.99 5.96 -0.16
CA THR A 40 -7.73 5.58 -0.80
C THR A 40 -7.93 5.15 -2.25
N TYR A 41 -8.99 4.42 -2.57
CA TYR A 41 -9.27 4.00 -3.95
C TYR A 41 -9.80 5.14 -4.82
N ARG A 42 -10.60 6.06 -4.27
CA ARG A 42 -11.08 7.25 -5.02
C ARG A 42 -9.92 8.17 -5.40
N GLU A 43 -9.12 8.52 -4.41
CA GLU A 43 -7.94 9.38 -4.59
C GLU A 43 -6.84 8.65 -5.35
N GLY A 44 -6.70 7.33 -5.17
CA GLY A 44 -5.74 6.52 -5.91
C GLY A 44 -6.06 6.47 -7.40
N TYR A 45 -7.34 6.34 -7.76
CA TYR A 45 -7.77 6.48 -9.15
C TYR A 45 -7.42 7.87 -9.71
N GLU A 46 -7.71 8.95 -8.98
CA GLU A 46 -7.33 10.30 -9.41
C GLU A 46 -5.82 10.43 -9.61
N TYR A 47 -5.03 9.91 -8.67
CA TYR A 47 -3.57 9.95 -8.75
C TYR A 47 -3.04 9.17 -9.95
N TYR A 48 -3.36 7.90 -10.08
CA TYR A 48 -2.78 7.02 -11.10
C TYR A 48 -3.38 7.22 -12.50
N MET A 49 -4.61 7.72 -12.62
CA MET A 49 -5.29 7.86 -13.91
C MET A 49 -5.31 9.29 -14.44
N LYS A 50 -5.14 10.31 -13.58
CA LYS A 50 -5.24 11.73 -13.97
C LYS A 50 -3.99 12.54 -13.65
N ILE A 51 -3.50 12.50 -12.41
CA ILE A 51 -2.42 13.40 -11.93
C ILE A 51 -1.03 12.89 -12.34
N ALA A 52 -0.73 11.64 -12.03
CA ALA A 52 0.60 11.02 -12.17
C ALA A 52 0.55 9.81 -13.12
N ARG A 53 -0.31 9.88 -14.16
CA ARG A 53 -0.48 8.80 -15.13
C ARG A 53 0.84 8.51 -15.85
N HIS A 54 1.22 7.24 -15.88
CA HIS A 54 2.46 6.80 -16.52
C HIS A 54 2.25 5.49 -17.30
N PRO A 55 2.80 5.32 -18.52
CA PRO A 55 2.58 4.12 -19.34
C PRO A 55 3.04 2.82 -18.68
N ASN A 56 4.04 2.89 -17.79
CA ASN A 56 4.54 1.73 -17.03
C ASN A 56 3.75 1.45 -15.74
N SER A 57 2.74 2.24 -15.40
CA SER A 57 1.89 2.07 -14.22
C SER A 57 0.45 1.80 -14.67
N THR A 58 0.18 0.55 -15.07
CA THR A 58 -1.06 0.16 -15.76
C THR A 58 -2.26 -0.04 -14.84
N GLY A 59 -2.08 -0.01 -13.52
CA GLY A 59 -3.15 -0.28 -12.56
C GLY A 59 -3.58 -1.75 -12.48
N LYS A 60 -2.79 -2.67 -13.05
CA LYS A 60 -3.13 -4.09 -13.19
C LYS A 60 -2.07 -5.01 -12.58
N TYR A 61 -2.51 -6.15 -12.09
CA TYR A 61 -1.64 -7.23 -11.60
C TYR A 61 -2.09 -8.59 -12.15
N ALA A 62 -1.17 -9.55 -12.21
CA ALA A 62 -1.50 -10.91 -12.60
C ALA A 62 -2.42 -11.54 -11.55
N PHE A 63 -3.56 -12.07 -11.99
CA PHE A 63 -4.56 -12.68 -11.11
C PHE A 63 -3.96 -13.80 -10.24
N THR A 64 -2.98 -14.52 -10.77
CA THR A 64 -2.30 -15.62 -10.08
C THR A 64 -1.44 -15.15 -8.90
N SER A 65 -1.01 -13.88 -8.87
CA SER A 65 -0.30 -13.27 -7.73
C SER A 65 -1.18 -13.13 -6.48
N LEU A 66 -2.52 -13.12 -6.63
CA LEU A 66 -3.43 -13.01 -5.50
C LEU A 66 -3.27 -14.16 -4.50
N GLY A 67 -2.92 -15.36 -4.97
CA GLY A 67 -2.66 -16.50 -4.09
C GLY A 67 -1.47 -16.26 -3.16
N LEU A 68 -0.42 -15.61 -3.67
CA LEU A 68 0.75 -15.22 -2.86
C LEU A 68 0.41 -14.09 -1.90
N GLN A 69 -0.37 -13.10 -2.35
CA GLN A 69 -0.82 -11.99 -1.51
C GLN A 69 -1.69 -12.47 -0.33
N MET A 70 -2.58 -13.44 -0.56
CA MET A 70 -3.41 -14.04 0.49
C MET A 70 -2.58 -14.80 1.53
N ALA A 71 -1.42 -15.32 1.14
CA ALA A 71 -0.49 -16.03 2.03
C ALA A 71 0.62 -15.11 2.60
N PHE A 72 0.53 -13.80 2.35
CA PHE A 72 1.51 -12.82 2.83
C PHE A 72 0.99 -12.09 4.07
N PHE A 73 1.75 -12.19 5.17
CA PHE A 73 1.39 -11.60 6.45
C PHE A 73 2.39 -10.48 6.81
N PRO A 74 2.20 -9.25 6.30
CA PRO A 74 3.24 -8.20 6.28
C PRO A 74 3.66 -7.69 7.65
N PHE A 75 2.84 -7.90 8.68
CA PHE A 75 3.07 -7.40 10.03
C PHE A 75 3.47 -8.51 10.99
N GLU A 76 3.54 -9.76 10.54
CA GLU A 76 4.14 -10.81 11.35
C GLU A 76 5.64 -10.56 11.44
N GLN A 77 6.22 -10.89 12.60
CA GLN A 77 7.65 -10.72 12.88
C GLN A 77 8.14 -9.28 13.05
N MET A 78 7.26 -8.28 13.20
CA MET A 78 7.67 -6.90 13.48
C MET A 78 8.56 -6.78 14.74
N GLU A 79 8.38 -7.66 15.72
CA GLU A 79 9.19 -7.75 16.93
C GLU A 79 10.67 -8.11 16.66
N THR A 80 10.96 -8.74 15.52
CA THR A 80 12.31 -9.16 15.12
C THR A 80 13.14 -8.03 14.50
N ILE A 81 12.52 -6.87 14.23
CA ILE A 81 13.26 -5.71 13.69
C ILE A 81 14.18 -5.13 14.76
N SER A 82 13.70 -5.05 16.00
CA SER A 82 14.49 -4.64 17.17
C SER A 82 15.78 -5.46 17.28
N PRO A 83 16.92 -4.83 17.64
CA PRO A 83 17.07 -3.48 18.19
C PRO A 83 17.14 -2.34 17.15
N ARG A 84 16.97 -2.63 15.85
CA ARG A 84 16.95 -1.57 14.83
C ARG A 84 15.70 -0.70 15.02
N PRO A 85 15.82 0.63 14.91
CA PRO A 85 14.68 1.52 15.07
C PRO A 85 13.69 1.39 13.91
N VAL A 86 12.40 1.55 14.23
CA VAL A 86 11.30 1.57 13.23
C VAL A 86 10.57 2.91 13.29
N LEU A 87 10.39 3.55 12.14
CA LEU A 87 9.52 4.70 11.98
C LEU A 87 8.38 4.34 11.02
N LEU A 88 7.15 4.48 11.48
CA LEU A 88 5.93 4.36 10.69
C LEU A 88 5.35 5.76 10.49
N VAL A 89 5.04 6.13 9.24
CA VAL A 89 4.42 7.42 8.91
C VAL A 89 3.04 7.16 8.30
N ALA A 90 2.01 7.83 8.81
CA ALA A 90 0.65 7.67 8.31
C ALA A 90 -0.15 8.97 8.40
N GLY A 91 -1.06 9.18 7.43
CA GLY A 91 -2.03 10.27 7.49
C GLY A 91 -3.07 10.01 8.58
N SER A 92 -3.43 11.03 9.36
CA SER A 92 -4.39 10.86 10.47
C SER A 92 -5.82 10.57 10.00
N LYS A 93 -6.13 10.81 8.72
CA LYS A 93 -7.43 10.52 8.07
C LYS A 93 -7.35 9.35 7.08
N ALA A 94 -6.21 8.67 6.99
CA ALA A 94 -6.06 7.53 6.09
C ALA A 94 -6.94 6.35 6.56
N ASP A 95 -7.78 5.82 5.68
CA ASP A 95 -8.53 4.57 5.92
C ASP A 95 -7.60 3.34 6.03
N THR A 96 -6.33 3.49 5.66
CA THR A 96 -5.25 2.52 5.83
C THR A 96 -4.46 2.69 7.14
N LEU A 97 -4.75 3.69 7.97
CA LEU A 97 -4.00 3.97 9.21
C LEU A 97 -3.91 2.75 10.16
N PHE A 98 -4.94 1.90 10.17
CA PHE A 98 -4.95 0.69 11.00
C PHE A 98 -3.77 -0.24 10.69
N MET A 99 -3.25 -0.23 9.46
CA MET A 99 -2.08 -1.03 9.06
C MET A 99 -0.84 -0.58 9.82
N SER A 100 -0.56 0.73 9.84
CA SER A 100 0.55 1.30 10.61
C SER A 100 0.38 1.10 12.12
N ARG A 101 -0.85 1.20 12.64
CA ARG A 101 -1.11 0.90 14.07
C ARG A 101 -0.81 -0.57 14.40
N THR A 102 -1.27 -1.49 13.56
CA THR A 102 -1.01 -2.93 13.72
C THR A 102 0.49 -3.23 13.71
N ALA A 103 1.23 -2.63 12.77
CA ALA A 103 2.68 -2.77 12.70
C ALA A 103 3.38 -2.17 13.94
N TYR A 104 2.93 -1.01 14.41
CA TYR A 104 3.45 -0.35 15.60
C TYR A 104 3.26 -1.21 16.85
N ASP A 105 2.05 -1.72 17.07
CA ASP A 105 1.70 -2.51 18.25
C ASP A 105 2.52 -3.81 18.34
N LYS A 106 2.79 -4.44 17.19
CA LYS A 106 3.63 -5.66 17.10
C LYS A 106 5.14 -5.40 17.14
N ALA A 107 5.62 -4.21 16.78
CA ALA A 107 7.06 -3.89 16.82
C ALA A 107 7.59 -3.84 18.25
N ARG A 108 8.89 -4.04 18.46
CA ARG A 108 9.56 -3.76 19.76
C ARG A 108 10.30 -2.43 19.70
N GLU A 109 10.58 -1.84 20.86
CA GLU A 109 11.39 -0.62 20.93
C GLU A 109 12.79 -0.84 20.32
N PRO A 110 13.40 0.21 19.71
CA PRO A 110 12.85 1.55 19.52
C PRO A 110 11.86 1.65 18.34
N ARG A 111 10.65 2.15 18.59
CA ARG A 111 9.59 2.31 17.55
C ARG A 111 8.89 3.66 17.66
N GLU A 112 8.47 4.19 16.52
CA GLU A 112 7.71 5.45 16.45
C GLU A 112 6.60 5.38 15.40
N LEU A 113 5.42 5.90 15.74
CA LEU A 113 4.34 6.18 14.79
C LEU A 113 4.13 7.69 14.68
N PHE A 114 4.53 8.26 13.54
CA PHE A 114 4.36 9.66 13.22
C PHE A 114 3.08 9.88 12.40
N LEU A 115 2.10 10.55 13.00
CA LEU A 115 0.84 10.89 12.35
C LEU A 115 0.93 12.27 11.69
N VAL A 116 0.57 12.35 10.40
CA VAL A 116 0.45 13.61 9.67
C VAL A 116 -0.98 14.12 9.81
N PRO A 117 -1.23 15.21 10.56
CA PRO A 117 -2.58 15.68 10.84
C PRO A 117 -3.32 16.08 9.56
N GLY A 118 -4.53 15.56 9.38
CA GLY A 118 -5.42 15.94 8.29
C GLY A 118 -5.18 15.21 6.97
N ALA A 119 -4.03 14.56 6.78
CA ALA A 119 -3.71 13.85 5.54
C ALA A 119 -4.45 12.51 5.39
N SER A 120 -4.88 12.20 4.17
CA SER A 120 -5.31 10.87 3.74
C SER A 120 -4.11 9.94 3.43
N HIS A 121 -4.36 8.77 2.84
CA HIS A 121 -3.29 7.89 2.34
C HIS A 121 -2.56 8.50 1.13
N ILE A 122 -3.32 8.94 0.13
CA ILE A 122 -2.79 9.41 -1.15
C ILE A 122 -2.24 10.83 -1.05
N ASP A 123 -2.74 11.63 -0.10
CA ASP A 123 -2.20 12.97 0.21
C ASP A 123 -0.67 12.94 0.44
N LEU A 124 -0.18 11.91 1.15
CA LEU A 124 1.25 11.77 1.46
C LEU A 124 2.12 11.44 0.23
N TYR A 125 1.54 11.15 -0.93
CA TYR A 125 2.29 10.80 -2.14
C TYR A 125 2.83 12.05 -2.84
N TYR A 126 2.09 13.16 -2.83
CA TYR A 126 2.41 14.31 -3.68
C TYR A 126 1.95 15.68 -3.17
N LYS A 127 1.07 15.76 -2.17
CA LYS A 127 0.50 17.05 -1.77
C LYS A 127 1.54 17.94 -1.05
N PRO A 128 1.82 19.15 -1.54
CA PRO A 128 2.89 20.00 -1.02
C PRO A 128 2.65 20.49 0.42
N GLU A 129 1.41 20.48 0.89
CA GLU A 129 1.09 20.81 2.29
C GLU A 129 1.53 19.71 3.28
N PHE A 130 1.72 18.46 2.84
CA PHE A 130 2.03 17.33 3.72
C PHE A 130 3.43 16.76 3.51
N VAL A 131 3.86 16.62 2.25
CA VAL A 131 5.12 15.94 1.89
C VAL A 131 6.37 16.56 2.56
N PRO A 132 6.56 17.90 2.61
CA PRO A 132 7.75 18.49 3.22
C PRO A 132 7.92 18.11 4.70
N GLY A 133 6.83 18.03 5.46
CA GLY A 133 6.87 17.60 6.86
C GLY A 133 7.32 16.15 7.02
N VAL A 134 6.82 15.25 6.17
CA VAL A 134 7.24 13.85 6.13
C VAL A 134 8.73 13.72 5.77
N VAL A 135 9.19 14.47 4.76
CA VAL A 135 10.60 14.45 4.35
C VAL A 135 11.52 14.92 5.48
N THR A 136 11.16 15.99 6.19
CA THR A 136 11.92 16.45 7.36
C THR A 136 12.00 15.35 8.43
N LYS A 137 10.88 14.71 8.76
CA LYS A 137 10.85 13.60 9.73
C LYS A 137 11.74 12.42 9.32
N LEU A 138 11.71 12.03 8.04
CA LEU A 138 12.55 10.96 7.51
C LEU A 138 14.04 11.31 7.58
N LYS A 139 14.42 12.56 7.25
CA LYS A 139 15.81 13.04 7.37
C LYS A 139 16.31 12.96 8.80
N GLU A 140 15.50 13.37 9.77
CA GLU A 140 15.85 13.27 11.19
C GLU A 140 16.02 11.83 11.65
N PHE A 141 15.10 10.94 11.24
CA PHE A 141 15.14 9.53 11.61
C PHE A 141 16.38 8.83 11.06
N PHE A 142 16.57 8.85 9.74
CA PHE A 142 17.72 8.19 9.11
C PHE A 142 19.03 8.86 9.50
N GLY A 143 19.03 10.18 9.68
CA GLY A 143 20.17 10.93 10.18
C GLY A 143 20.59 10.52 11.59
N LYS A 144 19.74 9.89 12.39
CA LYS A 144 20.09 9.30 13.71
C LYS A 144 20.37 7.80 13.60
N ALA A 145 19.59 7.07 12.79
CA ALA A 145 19.57 5.62 12.74
C ALA A 145 20.69 4.98 11.88
N LEU A 146 21.26 5.72 10.93
CA LEU A 146 22.28 5.23 9.99
C LEU A 146 23.66 5.87 10.20
N ARG A 147 23.92 6.42 11.40
CA ARG A 147 25.24 6.93 11.76
C ARG A 147 26.16 5.83 12.25
#